data_AF-A0A239FC45-F1
#
_entry.id   AF-A0A239FC45-F1
#
_cell.length_a   1.000
_cell.length_b   1.000
_cell.length_c   1.000
_cell.angle_alpha   90.00
_cell.angle_beta   90.00
_cell.angle_gamma   90.00
#
_symmetry.space_group_name_H-M   'P 1'
#
loop_
_entity.id
_entity.type
_entity.pdbx_description
1 polymer ?
#
loop_
_entity_poly.entity_id
_entity_poly.type
_entity_poly.pdbx_seq_one_letter_code
_entity_poly.pdbx_strand_id
1 'polypeptide(L)'
;MIAPRWAYETPALLMVARDLHAQRATHYPKAVADGRLSQADAATGIRIAAAIEADWHHVASRTPRAAQPVATKAEKIATLENAVARTRLIAGRAREKLPKVASRYIGDPTELHHLNDAGFFKAHRPLVSAYAHAAEYSLLVETLLWWERKPFCHLFIASLNLAAGRGRNPLPHRAAA
;
A
#
# COMPACT_ATOMS: atom_id res chain seq x y z
N MET A 1 -10.74 -15.27 7.34
CA MET A 1 -9.44 -14.69 6.92
C MET A 1 -9.14 -13.50 7.84
N ILE A 2 -8.05 -13.58 8.62
CA ILE A 2 -7.63 -12.57 9.60
C ILE A 2 -7.18 -11.29 8.87
N ALA A 3 -7.37 -10.12 9.49
CA ALA A 3 -6.93 -8.85 8.92
C ALA A 3 -5.39 -8.71 9.00
N PRO A 4 -4.71 -8.24 7.93
CA PRO A 4 -3.28 -7.92 7.98
C PRO A 4 -2.99 -6.83 9.02
N ARG A 5 -1.75 -6.79 9.52
CA ARG A 5 -1.28 -5.79 10.50
C ARG A 5 -1.62 -4.35 10.10
N TRP A 6 -1.46 -4.02 8.81
CA TRP A 6 -1.62 -2.67 8.28
C TRP A 6 -3.03 -2.37 7.77
N ALA A 7 -4.03 -3.23 8.05
CA ALA A 7 -5.36 -3.13 7.45
C ALA A 7 -6.05 -1.78 7.65
N TYR A 8 -5.72 -1.06 8.72
CA TYR A 8 -6.38 0.20 9.06
C TYR A 8 -5.46 1.42 8.92
N GLU A 9 -4.24 1.24 8.41
CA GLU A 9 -3.27 2.31 8.19
C GLU A 9 -3.56 3.04 6.88
N THR A 10 -4.73 3.68 6.80
CA THR A 10 -5.24 4.30 5.57
C THR A 10 -4.26 5.31 4.93
N PRO A 11 -3.48 6.12 5.68
CA PRO A 11 -2.49 7.00 5.05
C PRO A 11 -1.34 6.23 4.39
N ALA A 12 -0.86 5.16 5.04
CA ALA A 12 0.21 4.33 4.49
C ALA A 12 -0.26 3.56 3.24
N LEU A 13 -1.49 3.06 3.26
CA LEU A 13 -2.09 2.37 2.11
C LEU A 13 -2.30 3.33 0.92
N LEU A 14 -2.72 4.58 1.16
CA LEU A 14 -2.77 5.61 0.13
C LEU A 14 -1.36 5.94 -0.41
N MET A 15 -0.37 6.08 0.45
CA MET A 15 1.01 6.33 0.03
C MET A 15 1.52 5.23 -0.91
N VAL A 16 1.29 3.96 -0.58
CA VAL A 16 1.68 2.83 -1.45
C VAL A 16 0.88 2.81 -2.75
N ALA A 17 -0.42 3.11 -2.73
CA ALA A 17 -1.22 3.20 -3.95
C ALA A 17 -0.70 4.29 -4.91
N ARG A 18 -0.33 5.46 -4.36
CA ARG A 18 0.32 6.55 -5.09
C ARG A 18 1.65 6.13 -5.70
N ASP A 19 2.50 5.47 -4.90
CA ASP A 19 3.81 5.02 -5.38
C ASP A 19 3.68 3.98 -6.51
N LEU A 20 2.75 3.03 -6.39
CA LEU A 20 2.46 2.07 -7.47
C LEU A 20 2.03 2.76 -8.77
N HIS A 21 1.22 3.81 -8.68
CA HIS A 21 0.82 4.61 -9.84
C HIS A 21 2.01 5.40 -10.41
N ALA A 22 2.75 6.11 -9.57
CA ALA A 22 3.92 6.91 -9.97
C ALA A 22 5.02 6.07 -10.63
N GLN A 23 5.30 4.87 -10.09
CA GLN A 23 6.24 3.90 -10.68
C GLN A 23 5.83 3.54 -12.11
N ARG A 24 4.55 3.23 -12.35
CA ARG A 24 4.07 2.89 -13.70
C ARG A 24 4.15 4.10 -14.64
N ALA A 25 3.69 5.26 -14.20
CA ALA A 25 3.75 6.49 -14.98
C ALA A 25 5.18 6.86 -15.39
N THR A 26 6.16 6.57 -14.52
CA THR A 26 7.59 6.86 -14.77
C THR A 26 8.27 5.80 -15.63
N HIS A 27 8.00 4.51 -15.39
CA HIS A 27 8.78 3.43 -16.02
C HIS A 27 8.15 2.88 -17.31
N TYR A 28 6.83 2.95 -17.46
CA TYR A 28 6.16 2.41 -18.64
C TYR A 28 6.51 3.15 -19.94
N PRO A 29 6.66 4.50 -19.98
CA PRO A 29 7.08 5.18 -21.20
C PRO A 29 8.41 4.64 -21.73
N LYS A 30 9.39 4.39 -20.86
CA LYS A 30 10.66 3.77 -21.24
C LYS A 30 10.48 2.33 -21.72
N ALA A 31 9.65 1.52 -21.04
CA ALA A 31 9.39 0.16 -21.46
C ALA A 31 8.72 0.08 -22.85
N VAL A 32 7.87 1.06 -23.19
CA VAL A 32 7.27 1.19 -24.53
C VAL A 32 8.32 1.59 -25.56
N ALA A 33 9.14 2.60 -25.26
CA ALA A 33 10.23 3.02 -26.14
C ALA A 33 11.23 1.88 -26.43
N ASP A 34 11.49 1.03 -25.42
CA ASP A 34 12.35 -0.14 -25.54
C ASP A 34 11.66 -1.34 -26.22
N GLY A 35 10.39 -1.23 -26.65
CA GLY A 35 9.63 -2.32 -27.29
C GLY A 35 9.23 -3.47 -26.36
N ARG A 36 9.39 -3.32 -25.04
CA ARG A 36 9.10 -4.35 -24.03
C ARG A 36 7.66 -4.36 -23.54
N LEU A 37 6.88 -3.32 -23.88
CA LEU A 37 5.49 -3.15 -23.50
C LEU A 37 4.75 -2.43 -24.63
N SER A 38 3.53 -2.85 -24.97
CA SER A 38 2.74 -2.10 -25.95
C SER A 38 2.24 -0.78 -25.36
N GLN A 39 1.97 0.21 -26.20
CA GLN A 39 1.39 1.48 -25.76
C GLN A 39 0.01 1.27 -25.10
N ALA A 40 -0.78 0.33 -25.62
CA ALA A 40 -2.10 -0.02 -25.08
C ALA A 40 -2.01 -0.67 -23.69
N ASP A 41 -1.04 -1.56 -23.47
CA ASP A 41 -0.83 -2.20 -22.17
C ASP A 41 -0.31 -1.20 -21.13
N ALA A 42 0.59 -0.30 -21.55
CA ALA A 42 1.08 0.77 -20.71
C ALA A 42 -0.06 1.69 -20.24
N ALA A 43 -0.91 2.15 -21.18
CA ALA A 43 -2.07 2.97 -20.87
C ALA A 43 -3.06 2.24 -19.94
N THR A 44 -3.32 0.96 -20.20
CA THR A 44 -4.18 0.11 -19.37
C THR A 44 -3.64 -0.02 -17.95
N GLY A 45 -2.36 -0.34 -17.79
CA GLY A 45 -1.76 -0.49 -16.47
C GLY A 45 -1.70 0.82 -15.70
N ILE A 46 -1.47 1.97 -16.36
CA ILE A 46 -1.55 3.29 -15.71
C ILE A 46 -2.98 3.58 -15.25
N ARG A 47 -3.99 3.39 -16.11
CA ARG A 47 -5.41 3.56 -15.76
C ARG A 47 -5.79 2.75 -14.53
N ILE A 48 -5.41 1.47 -14.47
CA ILE A 48 -5.76 0.59 -13.35
C ILE A 48 -5.09 1.07 -12.06
N ALA A 49 -3.81 1.44 -12.10
CA ALA A 49 -3.12 1.94 -10.91
C ALA A 49 -3.69 3.28 -10.41
N ALA A 50 -4.03 4.19 -11.33
CA ALA A 50 -4.71 5.43 -11.01
C ALA A 50 -6.10 5.18 -10.38
N ALA A 51 -6.82 4.14 -10.81
CA ALA A 51 -8.10 3.78 -10.21
C ALA A 51 -7.95 3.23 -8.77
N ILE A 52 -6.87 2.48 -8.49
CA ILE A 52 -6.54 2.02 -7.13
C ILE A 52 -6.18 3.22 -6.26
N GLU A 53 -5.34 4.14 -6.75
CA GLU A 53 -5.02 5.37 -6.02
C GLU A 53 -6.27 6.18 -5.69
N ALA A 54 -7.17 6.39 -6.66
CA ALA A 54 -8.40 7.14 -6.47
C ALA A 54 -9.32 6.52 -5.39
N ASP A 55 -9.40 5.19 -5.32
CA ASP A 55 -10.16 4.48 -4.28
C ASP A 55 -9.57 4.76 -2.88
N TRP A 56 -8.25 4.65 -2.74
CA TRP A 56 -7.57 4.88 -1.46
C TRP A 56 -7.54 6.35 -1.07
N HIS A 57 -7.53 7.24 -2.05
CA HIS A 57 -7.69 8.68 -1.80
C HIS A 57 -9.05 8.93 -1.18
N HIS A 58 -10.14 8.41 -1.78
CA HIS A 58 -11.49 8.49 -1.24
C HIS A 58 -11.58 7.95 0.20
N VAL A 59 -10.96 6.80 0.48
CA VAL A 59 -10.94 6.22 1.83
C VAL A 59 -10.24 7.13 2.84
N ALA A 60 -9.07 7.64 2.48
CA ALA A 60 -8.23 8.43 3.39
C ALA A 60 -8.79 9.84 3.62
N SER A 61 -9.27 10.50 2.55
CA SER A 61 -9.80 11.87 2.62
C SER A 61 -11.27 11.93 3.03
N ARG A 62 -12.02 10.82 2.91
CA ARG A 62 -13.48 10.75 3.05
C ARG A 62 -14.25 11.64 2.05
N THR A 63 -13.60 12.08 0.97
CA THR A 63 -14.22 12.90 -0.09
C THR A 63 -14.77 12.01 -1.19
N PRO A 64 -15.92 12.32 -1.83
CA PRO A 64 -16.46 11.51 -2.92
C PRO A 64 -15.41 11.17 -3.99
N ARG A 65 -15.41 9.91 -4.42
CA ARG A 65 -14.53 9.43 -5.49
C ARG A 65 -14.99 10.02 -6.83
N ALA A 66 -14.04 10.50 -7.63
CA ALA A 66 -14.33 10.89 -9.02
C ALA A 66 -14.83 9.68 -9.85
N ALA A 67 -15.66 9.96 -10.86
CA ALA A 67 -16.21 8.92 -11.73
C ALA A 67 -15.12 8.17 -12.51
N GLN A 68 -14.04 8.86 -12.88
CA GLN A 68 -12.89 8.30 -13.58
C GLN A 68 -11.60 8.55 -12.76
N PRO A 69 -10.56 7.70 -12.90
CA PRO A 69 -10.50 6.51 -13.74
C PRO A 69 -11.29 5.32 -13.15
N VAL A 70 -11.94 4.54 -14.01
CA VAL A 70 -12.60 3.28 -13.63
C VAL A 70 -11.68 2.10 -13.96
N ALA A 71 -11.61 1.13 -13.05
CA ALA A 71 -11.08 -0.20 -13.30
C ALA A 71 -11.95 -1.24 -12.61
N THR A 72 -12.10 -2.40 -13.22
CA THR A 72 -12.87 -3.50 -12.64
C THR A 72 -12.13 -4.06 -11.43
N LYS A 73 -12.87 -4.70 -10.52
CA LYS A 73 -12.29 -5.39 -9.36
C LYS A 73 -11.26 -6.45 -9.80
N ALA A 74 -11.55 -7.21 -10.85
CA ALA A 74 -10.64 -8.23 -11.38
C ALA A 74 -9.33 -7.62 -11.90
N GLU A 75 -9.40 -6.49 -12.61
CA GLU A 75 -8.21 -5.74 -13.07
C GLU A 75 -7.34 -5.27 -11.91
N LYS A 76 -7.97 -4.73 -10.86
CA LYS A 76 -7.26 -4.26 -9.66
C LYS A 76 -6.60 -5.40 -8.91
N ILE A 77 -7.30 -6.52 -8.71
CA ILE A 77 -6.76 -7.74 -8.08
C ILE A 77 -5.55 -8.23 -8.85
N ALA A 78 -5.66 -8.45 -10.16
CA ALA A 78 -4.54 -8.94 -10.98
C ALA A 78 -3.34 -7.98 -10.95
N THR A 79 -3.59 -6.67 -10.97
CA THR A 79 -2.55 -5.64 -10.81
C THR A 79 -1.84 -5.76 -9.46
N LEU A 80 -2.59 -5.91 -8.37
CA LEU A 80 -2.05 -6.00 -7.01
C LEU A 80 -1.33 -7.34 -6.77
N GLU A 81 -1.80 -8.45 -7.34
CA GLU A 81 -1.10 -9.74 -7.30
C GLU A 81 0.29 -9.65 -7.94
N ASN A 82 0.38 -9.04 -9.12
CA ASN A 82 1.67 -8.78 -9.78
C ASN A 82 2.56 -7.84 -8.96
N ALA A 83 1.96 -6.85 -8.29
CA ALA A 83 2.70 -5.97 -7.38
C ALA A 83 3.25 -6.74 -6.17
N VAL A 84 2.44 -7.57 -5.52
CA VAL A 84 2.85 -8.44 -4.40
C VAL A 84 4.01 -9.35 -4.82
N ALA A 85 3.92 -10.01 -5.97
CA ALA A 85 4.98 -10.89 -6.47
C ALA A 85 6.31 -10.12 -6.64
N ARG A 86 6.25 -8.92 -7.22
CA ARG A 86 7.43 -8.06 -7.41
C ARG A 86 8.02 -7.59 -6.09
N THR A 87 7.20 -7.08 -5.16
CA THR A 87 7.69 -6.54 -3.89
C THR A 87 8.26 -7.63 -2.99
N ARG A 88 7.66 -8.83 -2.99
CA ARG A 88 8.21 -10.00 -2.30
C ARG A 88 9.57 -10.40 -2.84
N LEU A 89 9.75 -10.38 -4.17
CA LEU A 89 11.05 -10.67 -4.78
C LEU A 89 12.12 -9.64 -4.37
N ILE A 90 11.76 -8.35 -4.34
CA ILE A 90 12.66 -7.28 -3.88
C ILE A 90 13.03 -7.48 -2.40
N ALA A 91 12.05 -7.74 -1.55
CA ALA A 91 12.28 -8.00 -0.13
C ALA A 91 13.13 -9.26 0.09
N GLY A 92 12.92 -10.32 -0.69
CA GLY A 92 13.73 -11.53 -0.67
C GLY A 92 15.20 -11.28 -1.03
N ARG A 93 15.44 -10.52 -2.11
CA ARG A 93 16.81 -10.12 -2.50
C ARG A 93 17.49 -9.21 -1.47
N ALA A 94 16.73 -8.35 -0.80
CA ALA A 94 17.26 -7.53 0.29
C ALA A 94 17.58 -8.40 1.53
N ARG A 95 16.74 -9.41 1.81
CA ARG A 95 16.93 -10.38 2.90
C ARG A 95 18.22 -11.18 2.75
N GLU A 96 18.55 -11.61 1.54
CA GLU A 96 19.79 -12.36 1.24
C GLU A 96 21.06 -11.59 1.62
N LYS A 97 20.97 -10.25 1.67
CA LYS A 97 22.09 -9.36 2.01
C LYS A 97 22.14 -8.97 3.49
N LEU A 98 21.18 -9.41 4.30
CA LEU A 98 21.13 -9.06 5.71
C LEU A 98 22.29 -9.70 6.49
N PRO A 99 22.91 -8.95 7.42
CA PRO A 99 23.88 -9.55 8.33
C PRO A 99 23.17 -10.54 9.27
N LYS A 100 23.87 -11.62 9.64
CA LYS A 100 23.34 -12.70 10.49
C LYS A 100 22.72 -12.21 11.81
N VAL A 101 23.26 -11.12 12.38
CA VAL A 101 22.73 -10.49 13.60
C VAL A 101 21.33 -9.89 13.40
N ALA A 102 21.05 -9.33 12.22
CA ALA A 102 19.75 -8.78 11.87
C ALA A 102 18.75 -9.87 11.46
N SER A 103 19.22 -11.02 10.99
CA SER A 103 18.35 -12.11 10.54
C SER A 103 17.40 -12.64 11.61
N ARG A 104 17.72 -12.44 12.90
CA ARG A 104 16.87 -12.84 14.03
C ARG A 104 15.57 -12.04 14.12
N TYR A 105 15.54 -10.84 13.54
CA TYR A 105 14.41 -9.89 13.62
C TYR A 105 13.58 -9.86 12.33
N ILE A 106 13.81 -10.79 11.40
CA ILE A 106 13.08 -10.90 10.12
C ILE A 106 11.57 -11.08 10.34
N GLY A 107 11.16 -11.66 11.47
CA GLY A 107 9.75 -11.92 11.79
C GLY A 107 8.93 -10.66 12.10
N ASP A 108 9.57 -9.57 12.52
CA ASP A 108 8.93 -8.27 12.74
C ASP A 108 9.76 -7.16 12.06
N PRO A 109 9.43 -6.81 10.80
CA PRO A 109 10.11 -5.74 10.07
C PRO A 109 10.07 -4.39 10.80
N THR A 110 9.04 -4.12 11.59
CA THR A 110 8.90 -2.85 12.33
C THR A 110 9.84 -2.82 13.54
N GLU A 111 9.99 -3.94 14.25
CA GLU A 111 11.03 -4.06 15.29
C GLU A 111 12.42 -3.85 14.69
N LEU A 112 12.69 -4.49 13.55
CA LEU A 112 13.95 -4.34 12.85
C LEU A 112 14.21 -2.88 12.42
N HIS A 113 13.18 -2.17 11.97
CA HIS A 113 13.24 -0.74 11.64
C HIS A 113 13.61 0.08 12.88
N HIS A 114 12.91 -0.11 14.00
CA HIS A 114 13.17 0.61 15.25
C HIS A 114 14.59 0.38 15.78
N LEU A 115 15.06 -0.87 15.77
CA LEU A 115 16.43 -1.21 16.19
C LEU A 115 17.48 -0.55 15.30
N ASN A 116 17.22 -0.48 13.99
CA ASN A 116 18.10 0.19 13.05
C ASN A 116 18.18 1.70 13.30
N ASP A 117 17.04 2.34 13.60
CA ASP A 117 16.99 3.77 13.92
C ASP A 117 17.66 4.10 15.25
N ALA A 118 17.51 3.21 16.24
CA ALA A 118 18.23 3.28 17.51
C ALA A 118 19.76 3.04 17.37
N GLY A 119 20.25 2.72 16.17
CA GLY A 119 21.68 2.53 15.90
C GLY A 119 22.22 1.15 16.24
N PHE A 120 21.37 0.19 16.60
CA PHE A 120 21.78 -1.19 16.92
C PHE A 120 22.55 -1.85 15.77
N PHE A 121 22.19 -1.53 14.53
CA PHE A 121 22.86 -2.01 13.33
C PHE A 121 23.76 -0.96 12.66
N LYS A 122 24.39 -0.03 13.41
CA LYS A 122 25.17 1.10 12.84
C LYS A 122 26.12 0.69 11.71
N ALA A 123 26.85 -0.42 11.86
CA ALA A 123 27.79 -0.92 10.85
C ALA A 123 27.12 -1.47 9.57
N HIS A 124 25.83 -1.81 9.63
CA HIS A 124 25.06 -2.42 8.54
C HIS A 124 23.77 -1.65 8.22
N ARG A 125 23.66 -0.39 8.69
CA ARG A 125 22.44 0.42 8.61
C ARG A 125 21.81 0.46 7.22
N PRO A 126 22.57 0.61 6.11
CA PRO A 126 21.98 0.63 4.78
C PRO A 126 21.31 -0.69 4.38
N LEU A 127 21.90 -1.84 4.73
CA LEU A 127 21.38 -3.16 4.38
C LEU A 127 20.12 -3.48 5.18
N VAL A 128 20.13 -3.15 6.47
CA VAL A 128 18.98 -3.37 7.36
C VAL A 128 17.81 -2.46 6.96
N SER A 129 18.07 -1.16 6.70
CA SER A 129 17.06 -0.22 6.20
C SER A 129 16.47 -0.68 4.86
N ALA A 130 17.30 -1.09 3.91
CA ALA A 130 16.84 -1.56 2.61
C ALA A 130 15.90 -2.76 2.73
N TYR A 131 16.21 -3.73 3.59
CA TYR A 131 15.32 -4.86 3.83
C TYR A 131 14.06 -4.45 4.59
N ALA A 132 14.18 -3.69 5.69
CA ALA A 132 13.02 -3.28 6.50
C ALA A 132 11.99 -2.55 5.63
N HIS A 133 12.42 -1.54 4.86
CA HIS A 133 11.54 -0.83 3.93
C HIS A 133 10.95 -1.75 2.87
N ALA A 134 11.74 -2.63 2.25
CA ALA A 134 11.24 -3.55 1.23
C ALA A 134 10.19 -4.53 1.79
N ALA A 135 10.42 -5.04 3.00
CA ALA A 135 9.51 -5.95 3.69
C ALA A 135 8.20 -5.26 4.09
N GLU A 136 8.28 -4.08 4.73
CA GLU A 136 7.11 -3.28 5.10
C GLU A 136 6.30 -2.87 3.87
N TYR A 137 6.96 -2.40 2.81
CA TYR A 137 6.31 -2.06 1.55
C TYR A 137 5.58 -3.27 0.95
N SER A 138 6.19 -4.46 0.97
CA SER A 138 5.52 -5.68 0.51
C SER A 138 4.28 -6.01 1.33
N LEU A 139 4.33 -5.88 2.65
CA LEU A 139 3.18 -6.11 3.53
C LEU A 139 2.05 -5.11 3.28
N LEU A 140 2.38 -3.85 2.99
CA LEU A 140 1.40 -2.84 2.62
C LEU A 140 0.71 -3.16 1.29
N VAL A 141 1.46 -3.59 0.26
CA VAL A 141 0.88 -4.02 -1.02
C VAL A 141 -0.01 -5.26 -0.85
N GLU A 142 0.39 -6.22 -0.01
CA GLU A 142 -0.44 -7.37 0.36
C GLU A 142 -1.73 -6.95 1.07
N THR A 143 -1.66 -5.89 1.88
CA THR A 143 -2.82 -5.33 2.57
C THR A 143 -3.79 -4.64 1.60
N LEU A 144 -3.28 -3.93 0.59
CA LEU A 144 -4.10 -3.41 -0.51
C LEU A 144 -4.84 -4.55 -1.23
N LEU A 145 -4.13 -5.64 -1.56
CA LEU A 145 -4.72 -6.82 -2.20
C LEU A 145 -5.79 -7.49 -1.32
N TRP A 146 -5.54 -7.59 0.00
CA TRP A 146 -6.49 -8.15 0.94
C TRP A 146 -7.80 -7.36 0.94
N TRP A 147 -7.72 -6.02 0.97
CA TRP A 147 -8.89 -5.16 0.89
C TRP A 147 -9.62 -5.32 -0.44
N GLU A 148 -8.90 -5.33 -1.56
CA GLU A 148 -9.52 -5.45 -2.87
C GLU A 148 -10.27 -6.78 -3.05
N ARG A 149 -9.82 -7.86 -2.39
CA ARG A 149 -10.51 -9.16 -2.40
C ARG A 149 -11.79 -9.19 -1.56
N LYS A 150 -12.03 -8.26 -0.63
CA LYS A 150 -13.23 -8.28 0.21
C LYS A 150 -14.49 -7.94 -0.59
N PRO A 151 -15.67 -8.50 -0.24
CA PRO A 151 -16.92 -8.27 -0.98
C PRO A 151 -17.28 -6.79 -1.12
N PHE A 152 -17.12 -6.04 -0.02
CA PHE A 152 -17.37 -4.60 0.05
C PHE A 152 -16.09 -3.76 0.01
N CYS A 153 -14.92 -4.39 -0.18
CA CYS A 153 -13.59 -3.78 -0.31
C CYS A 153 -13.39 -2.48 0.49
N HIS A 154 -12.89 -1.43 -0.16
CA HIS A 154 -12.64 -0.11 0.42
C HIS A 154 -13.95 0.66 0.70
N LEU A 155 -15.07 0.30 0.06
CA LEU A 155 -16.40 0.88 0.30
C LEU A 155 -16.92 0.55 1.71
N PHE A 156 -16.49 -0.57 2.30
CA PHE A 156 -16.74 -0.89 3.71
C PHE A 156 -16.00 0.06 4.67
N ILE A 157 -14.79 0.51 4.32
CA ILE A 157 -14.05 1.48 5.15
C ILE A 157 -14.70 2.86 5.04
N ALA A 158 -15.14 3.26 3.84
CA ALA A 158 -15.87 4.50 3.65
C ALA A 158 -17.19 4.52 4.44
N SER A 159 -17.93 3.40 4.46
CA SER A 159 -19.16 3.28 5.27
C SER A 159 -18.88 3.20 6.77
N LEU A 160 -17.81 2.52 7.22
CA LEU A 160 -17.36 2.55 8.62
C LEU A 160 -16.89 3.95 9.05
N ASN A 161 -16.21 4.69 8.18
CA ASN A 161 -15.77 6.06 8.45
C ASN A 161 -16.95 7.05 8.47
N LEU A 162 -17.96 6.86 7.63
CA LEU A 162 -19.23 7.59 7.69
C LEU A 162 -20.01 7.27 8.98
N ALA A 163 -20.02 6.00 9.41
CA ALA A 163 -20.63 5.60 10.68
C ALA A 163 -19.87 6.17 11.90
N ALA A 164 -18.54 6.16 11.88
CA ALA A 164 -17.69 6.77 12.92
C ALA A 164 -17.76 8.30 12.92
N GLY A 165 -18.05 8.93 11.77
CA GLY A 165 -18.30 10.37 11.64
C GLY A 165 -19.70 10.80 12.07
N ARG A 166 -20.73 9.94 11.93
CA ARG A 166 -22.09 10.18 12.46
C ARG A 166 -22.23 9.85 13.95
N GLY A 167 -21.27 9.14 14.55
CA GLY A 167 -21.25 8.78 15.97
C GLY A 167 -20.63 9.83 16.91
N ARG A 168 -20.01 10.89 16.38
CA ARG A 168 -19.57 12.05 17.17
C ARG A 168 -20.52 13.23 16.95
N ASN A 169 -21.79 13.04 17.29
CA ASN A 169 -22.56 14.17 17.80
C ASN A 169 -21.96 14.50 19.17
N PRO A 170 -21.47 15.73 19.43
CA PRO A 170 -21.34 16.18 20.79
C PRO A 170 -22.74 16.09 21.40
N LEU A 171 -22.85 15.42 22.55
CA LEU A 171 -24.07 15.29 23.32
C LEU A 171 -24.82 16.65 23.36
N PRO A 172 -26.14 16.69 23.07
CA PRO A 172 -26.94 17.89 23.26
C PRO A 172 -27.27 18.06 24.75
N HIS A 173 -26.25 18.23 25.58
CA HIS A 173 -26.42 18.62 26.98
C HIS A 173 -25.35 19.63 27.37
N ARG A 174 -25.54 20.86 26.88
CA ARG A 174 -25.20 22.11 27.58
C ARG A 174 -25.85 23.30 26.85
N ALA A 175 -27.18 23.28 26.87
CA ALA A 175 -27.99 24.48 26.76
C ALA A 175 -28.96 24.44 27.95
N ALA A 176 -28.48 24.88 29.11
CA ALA A 176 -29.24 25.37 30.27
C ALA A 176 -28.28 25.61 31.44
N ALA A 177 -28.07 26.89 31.74
CA ALA A 177 -27.64 27.54 32.99
C ALA A 177 -26.61 28.63 32.69
#